data_AF-A0A844IBC6-F1
#
_entry.id   AF-A0A844IBC6-F1
#
_cell.length_a   1.000
_cell.length_b   1.000
_cell.length_c   1.000
_cell.angle_alpha   90.00
_cell.angle_beta   90.00
_cell.angle_gamma   90.00
#
_symmetry.space_group_name_H-M   'P 1'
#
loop_
_entity.id
_entity.type
_entity.pdbx_description
1 polymer ?
#
loop_
_entity_poly.entity_id
_entity_poly.type
_entity_poly.pdbx_seq_one_letter_code
_entity_poly.pdbx_strand_id
1 'polypeptide(L)'
;MATLFNVDNQSFLDFIKDHTQKLSKINSYKFYAMTCYFDQDATKELAELIHNILGNSLCEFHLLIDINEYCKESCKDLLDMDSFIAYLATITKLSSKNISIMPISPSPKPLFHAKAYALINCDHRSDAYYQGFGIITSANLTNGGIYKNIEIGHIFDDNDSLRDFYNIFMNLKNNYRIPEEELEERLQKQRELVKKQKESQKVVNLLSIGSFYHKWQQDHLIDLRFIIKLSKDAKEQRKNNNEVSTILREKGFEDKETKQNNPAKKPIDIENFFKLFPKVIPDNILGICSIDTLLGKWIPNQISDLIKKEVDEKTNIYINILQKHLEENLKDYLKELDSLIEEFNKKNIIDGNDEDNRKATERWKDKIIKISQDKNLLKLLLWKYQIIPISLNSIQDPDLILTLYDRLHDLYHGDINRKGVGKIFSENSENSYEGIKSDSFNDIYKEVEDKLNDNRLGDLYKEKNEGKYFCAIVKPENKIVTGIFLRFHALKAREFIFYKTEANKEQEIKKILLSENLVTFKIIENEDKEILHKFDFM
;
A
#
# COMPACT_ATOMS: atom_id res chain seq x y z
N MET A 1 -12.30 5.43 -55.91
CA MET A 1 -12.83 6.40 -54.91
C MET A 1 -12.48 5.87 -53.53
N ALA A 2 -12.17 6.75 -52.57
CA ALA A 2 -11.98 6.34 -51.18
C ALA A 2 -13.35 6.28 -50.48
N THR A 3 -13.54 5.27 -49.65
CA THR A 3 -14.78 4.97 -48.92
C THR A 3 -14.49 5.05 -47.42
N LEU A 4 -15.38 5.71 -46.67
CA LEU A 4 -15.36 5.67 -45.21
C LEU A 4 -16.18 4.49 -44.72
N PHE A 5 -15.68 3.82 -43.69
CA PHE A 5 -16.36 2.71 -43.00
C PHE A 5 -16.62 3.09 -41.54
N ASN A 6 -17.58 2.42 -40.90
CA ASN A 6 -18.03 2.67 -39.52
C ASN A 6 -18.59 4.09 -39.32
N VAL A 7 -19.34 4.57 -40.31
CA VAL A 7 -20.07 5.84 -40.29
C VAL A 7 -21.54 5.55 -40.55
N ASP A 8 -22.45 6.34 -39.99
CA ASP A 8 -23.91 6.25 -40.23
C ASP A 8 -24.51 4.84 -40.03
N ASN A 9 -24.07 4.13 -38.99
CA ASN A 9 -24.49 2.76 -38.64
C ASN A 9 -24.12 1.66 -39.65
N GLN A 10 -23.26 1.92 -40.65
CA GLN A 10 -22.69 0.87 -41.51
C GLN A 10 -21.27 0.52 -41.08
N SER A 11 -21.08 -0.72 -40.65
CA SER A 11 -19.77 -1.23 -40.24
C SER A 11 -18.90 -1.65 -41.43
N PHE A 12 -17.59 -1.79 -41.22
CA PHE A 12 -16.70 -2.41 -42.21
C PHE A 12 -17.13 -3.86 -42.54
N LEU A 13 -17.71 -4.56 -41.56
CA LEU A 13 -18.27 -5.89 -41.78
C LEU A 13 -19.51 -5.86 -42.69
N ASP A 14 -20.40 -4.88 -42.52
CA ASP A 14 -21.56 -4.70 -43.41
C ASP A 14 -21.13 -4.41 -44.83
N PHE A 15 -20.05 -3.65 -45.00
CA PHE A 15 -19.47 -3.41 -46.32
C PHE A 15 -18.99 -4.73 -46.98
N ILE A 16 -18.22 -5.55 -46.25
CA ILE A 16 -17.75 -6.85 -46.75
C ILE A 16 -18.94 -7.75 -47.08
N LYS A 17 -19.98 -7.75 -46.24
CA LYS A 17 -21.23 -8.48 -46.47
C LYS A 17 -21.88 -8.08 -47.79
N ASP A 18 -22.09 -6.79 -48.02
CA ASP A 18 -22.73 -6.27 -49.23
C ASP A 18 -21.96 -6.64 -50.50
N HIS A 19 -20.63 -6.63 -50.45
CA HIS A 19 -19.79 -6.99 -51.60
C HIS A 19 -19.72 -8.50 -51.82
N THR A 20 -19.68 -9.28 -50.74
CA THR A 20 -19.71 -10.74 -50.80
C THR A 20 -21.04 -11.24 -51.36
N GLN A 21 -22.17 -10.57 -51.04
CA GLN A 21 -23.49 -10.92 -51.56
C GLN A 21 -23.63 -10.72 -53.08
N LYS A 22 -22.81 -9.83 -53.68
CA LYS A 22 -22.80 -9.57 -55.13
C LYS A 22 -22.01 -10.63 -55.91
N LEU A 23 -21.24 -11.48 -55.24
CA LEU A 23 -20.42 -12.51 -55.88
C LEU A 23 -21.27 -13.68 -56.38
N SER A 24 -20.91 -14.22 -57.55
CA SER A 24 -21.57 -15.41 -58.11
C SER A 24 -21.24 -16.66 -57.30
N LYS A 25 -22.24 -17.32 -56.71
CA LYS A 25 -22.09 -18.58 -55.94
C LYS A 25 -21.75 -19.82 -56.78
N ILE A 26 -21.63 -19.68 -58.09
CA ILE A 26 -21.20 -20.77 -58.99
C ILE A 26 -19.67 -20.91 -58.98
N ASN A 27 -18.97 -19.83 -58.63
CA ASN A 27 -17.52 -19.76 -58.59
C ASN A 27 -16.95 -20.26 -57.26
N SER A 28 -15.66 -20.58 -57.21
CA SER A 28 -14.94 -20.90 -55.97
C SER A 28 -14.05 -19.73 -55.56
N TYR A 29 -14.23 -19.19 -54.36
CA TYR A 29 -13.49 -18.03 -53.86
C TYR A 29 -12.55 -18.39 -52.72
N LYS A 30 -11.38 -17.75 -52.72
CA LYS A 30 -10.43 -17.74 -51.62
C LYS A 30 -10.46 -16.39 -50.94
N PHE A 31 -10.50 -16.39 -49.61
CA PHE A 31 -10.34 -15.20 -48.81
C PHE A 31 -8.87 -14.98 -48.49
N TYR A 32 -8.41 -13.75 -48.66
CA TYR A 32 -7.07 -13.29 -48.34
C TYR A 32 -7.13 -12.04 -47.48
N ALA A 33 -6.31 -11.99 -46.44
CA ALA A 33 -6.20 -10.81 -45.60
C ALA A 33 -4.76 -10.58 -45.15
N MET A 34 -4.38 -9.31 -45.08
CA MET A 34 -3.10 -8.81 -44.56
C MET A 34 -3.45 -7.81 -43.48
N THR A 35 -2.96 -8.00 -42.24
CA THR A 35 -3.27 -7.10 -41.13
C THR A 35 -2.09 -6.93 -40.18
N CYS A 36 -1.99 -5.75 -39.57
CA CYS A 36 -0.98 -5.45 -38.56
C CYS A 36 -1.43 -5.84 -37.15
N TYR A 37 -2.72 -5.61 -36.85
CA TYR A 37 -3.36 -6.00 -35.59
C TYR A 37 -4.46 -7.01 -35.88
N PHE A 38 -4.70 -7.92 -34.95
CA PHE A 38 -5.56 -9.08 -35.14
C PHE A 38 -6.22 -9.46 -33.82
N ASP A 39 -7.54 -9.63 -33.85
CA ASP A 39 -8.31 -10.24 -32.77
C ASP A 39 -8.95 -11.54 -33.30
N GLN A 40 -8.89 -12.61 -32.49
CA GLN A 40 -9.51 -13.89 -32.84
C GLN A 40 -11.03 -13.79 -33.01
N ASP A 41 -11.71 -13.04 -32.13
CA ASP A 41 -13.18 -12.85 -32.18
C ASP A 41 -13.63 -12.13 -33.47
N ALA A 42 -12.94 -11.04 -33.82
CA ALA A 42 -13.21 -10.27 -35.03
C ALA A 42 -13.03 -11.13 -36.30
N THR A 43 -12.03 -12.00 -36.29
CA THR A 43 -11.74 -12.93 -37.40
C THR A 43 -12.78 -14.02 -37.51
N LYS A 44 -13.22 -14.57 -36.37
CA LYS A 44 -14.31 -15.53 -36.31
C LYS A 44 -15.57 -14.96 -36.95
N GLU A 45 -15.99 -13.76 -36.53
CA GLU A 45 -17.21 -13.13 -37.03
C GLU A 45 -17.13 -12.87 -38.54
N LEU A 46 -15.98 -12.41 -39.03
CA LEU A 46 -15.75 -12.23 -40.46
C LEU A 46 -15.80 -13.56 -41.24
N ALA A 47 -15.15 -14.61 -40.73
CA ALA A 47 -15.13 -15.92 -41.37
C ALA A 47 -16.54 -16.55 -41.42
N GLU A 48 -17.29 -16.47 -40.32
CA GLU A 48 -18.70 -16.90 -40.26
C GLU A 48 -19.56 -16.14 -41.25
N LEU A 49 -19.40 -14.81 -41.34
CA LEU A 49 -20.15 -13.99 -42.28
C LEU A 49 -19.90 -14.40 -43.73
N ILE A 50 -18.64 -14.54 -44.12
CA ILE A 50 -18.27 -14.91 -45.49
C ILE A 50 -18.80 -16.32 -45.81
N HIS A 51 -18.63 -17.28 -44.90
CA HIS A 51 -19.15 -18.64 -45.08
C HIS A 51 -20.68 -18.66 -45.19
N ASN A 52 -21.40 -17.91 -44.35
CA ASN A 52 -22.86 -17.86 -44.39
C ASN A 52 -23.40 -17.34 -45.74
N ILE A 53 -22.65 -16.46 -46.41
CA ILE A 53 -23.05 -15.91 -47.72
C ILE A 53 -22.66 -16.87 -48.86
N LEU A 54 -21.41 -17.33 -48.88
CA LEU A 54 -20.83 -18.11 -49.97
C LEU A 54 -21.08 -19.63 -49.86
N GLY A 55 -21.30 -20.15 -48.66
CA GLY A 55 -21.42 -21.57 -48.37
C GLY A 55 -20.19 -22.34 -48.87
N ASN A 56 -20.43 -23.40 -49.65
CA ASN A 56 -19.39 -24.23 -50.25
C ASN A 56 -18.57 -23.52 -51.34
N SER A 57 -18.96 -22.31 -51.73
CA SER A 57 -18.21 -21.48 -52.69
C SER A 57 -16.95 -20.89 -52.06
N LEU A 58 -16.89 -20.74 -50.73
CA LEU A 58 -15.65 -20.41 -50.03
C LEU A 58 -14.79 -21.69 -49.98
N CYS A 59 -13.59 -21.65 -50.54
CA CYS A 59 -12.71 -22.82 -50.61
C CYS A 59 -11.45 -22.72 -49.76
N GLU A 60 -10.90 -21.53 -49.53
CA GLU A 60 -9.74 -21.30 -48.66
C GLU A 60 -9.83 -19.95 -47.92
N PHE A 61 -9.16 -19.86 -46.77
CA PHE A 61 -9.12 -18.67 -45.91
C PHE A 61 -7.68 -18.42 -45.44
N HIS A 62 -7.07 -17.33 -45.90
CA HIS A 62 -5.67 -17.02 -45.63
C HIS A 62 -5.48 -15.65 -45.02
N LEU A 63 -4.67 -15.60 -43.97
CA LEU A 63 -4.36 -14.39 -43.23
C LEU A 63 -2.84 -14.28 -43.03
N LEU A 64 -2.29 -13.12 -43.37
CA LEU A 64 -0.93 -12.70 -43.00
C LEU A 64 -1.02 -11.67 -41.88
N ILE A 65 -0.31 -11.92 -40.78
CA ILE A 65 -0.32 -11.08 -39.57
C ILE A 65 1.10 -10.65 -39.23
N ASP A 66 1.27 -9.47 -38.64
CA ASP A 66 2.51 -9.13 -37.96
C ASP A 66 2.89 -10.19 -36.91
N ILE A 67 4.16 -10.61 -36.91
CA ILE A 67 4.65 -11.63 -35.98
C ILE A 67 4.38 -11.30 -34.51
N ASN A 68 4.54 -10.04 -34.10
CA ASN A 68 4.40 -9.71 -32.69
C ASN A 68 2.93 -9.84 -32.27
N GLU A 69 2.00 -9.49 -33.15
CA GLU A 69 0.59 -9.66 -32.90
C GLU A 69 0.16 -11.14 -32.94
N TYR A 70 0.68 -11.91 -33.89
CA TYR A 70 0.50 -13.36 -33.92
C TYR A 70 0.91 -14.00 -32.59
N CYS A 71 2.10 -13.67 -32.07
CA CYS A 71 2.58 -14.20 -30.80
C CYS A 71 1.70 -13.77 -29.62
N LYS A 72 1.24 -12.51 -29.57
CA LYS A 72 0.35 -12.02 -28.51
C LYS A 72 -0.98 -12.78 -28.49
N GLU A 73 -1.66 -12.88 -29.63
CA GLU A 73 -2.94 -13.59 -29.70
C GLU A 73 -2.80 -15.09 -29.44
N SER A 74 -1.68 -15.70 -29.87
CA SER A 74 -1.38 -17.11 -29.59
C SER A 74 -1.25 -17.42 -28.10
N CYS A 75 -0.95 -16.40 -27.28
CA CYS A 75 -0.73 -16.53 -25.84
C CYS A 75 -1.89 -15.96 -25.00
N LYS A 76 -2.97 -15.48 -25.62
CA LYS A 76 -4.18 -15.10 -24.91
C LYS A 76 -4.89 -16.36 -24.39
N ASP A 77 -5.70 -16.18 -23.35
CA ASP A 77 -6.43 -17.27 -22.66
C ASP A 77 -7.49 -18.01 -23.53
N LEU A 78 -7.58 -17.70 -24.82
CA LEU A 78 -8.73 -17.97 -25.68
C LEU A 78 -8.51 -18.97 -26.82
N LEU A 79 -7.46 -19.80 -26.75
CA LEU A 79 -7.03 -20.87 -27.70
C LEU A 79 -5.69 -20.50 -28.37
N ASP A 80 -4.78 -21.47 -28.43
CA ASP A 80 -3.60 -21.36 -29.29
C ASP A 80 -4.03 -21.29 -30.78
N MET A 81 -3.12 -20.88 -31.65
CA MET A 81 -3.45 -20.65 -33.06
C MET A 81 -3.90 -21.92 -33.81
N ASP A 82 -3.38 -23.10 -33.45
CA ASP A 82 -3.79 -24.36 -34.08
C ASP A 82 -5.24 -24.70 -33.69
N SER A 83 -5.57 -24.52 -32.42
CA SER A 83 -6.92 -24.68 -31.91
C SER A 83 -7.87 -23.64 -32.50
N PHE A 84 -7.41 -22.41 -32.71
CA PHE A 84 -8.18 -21.37 -33.40
C PHE A 84 -8.39 -21.71 -34.89
N ILE A 85 -7.39 -22.25 -35.59
CA ILE A 85 -7.55 -22.74 -36.97
C ILE A 85 -8.56 -23.90 -37.03
N ALA A 86 -8.52 -24.84 -36.08
CA ALA A 86 -9.50 -25.92 -35.99
C ALA A 86 -10.92 -25.39 -35.71
N TYR A 87 -11.04 -24.34 -34.90
CA TYR A 87 -12.29 -23.63 -34.68
C TYR A 87 -12.82 -22.99 -35.96
N LEU A 88 -11.97 -22.24 -36.68
CA LEU A 88 -12.33 -21.64 -37.97
C LEU A 88 -12.72 -22.70 -39.01
N ALA A 89 -12.03 -23.86 -39.04
CA ALA A 89 -12.37 -24.98 -39.92
C ALA A 89 -13.80 -25.49 -39.64
N THR A 90 -14.18 -25.54 -38.37
CA THR A 90 -15.51 -25.99 -37.94
C THR A 90 -16.60 -25.01 -38.40
N ILE A 91 -16.43 -23.71 -38.14
CA ILE A 91 -17.47 -22.71 -38.43
C ILE A 91 -17.59 -22.41 -39.94
N THR A 92 -16.49 -22.52 -40.68
CA THR A 92 -16.47 -22.30 -42.15
C THR A 92 -16.68 -23.58 -42.96
N LYS A 93 -16.72 -24.75 -42.30
CA LYS A 93 -16.75 -26.09 -42.91
C LYS A 93 -15.60 -26.35 -43.91
N LEU A 94 -14.52 -25.58 -43.80
CA LEU A 94 -13.30 -25.80 -44.56
C LEU A 94 -12.47 -26.91 -43.91
N SER A 95 -11.63 -27.58 -44.70
CA SER A 95 -10.54 -28.36 -44.11
C SER A 95 -9.56 -27.41 -43.43
N SER A 96 -8.97 -27.80 -42.30
CA SER A 96 -7.90 -27.03 -41.65
C SER A 96 -6.71 -26.76 -42.59
N LYS A 97 -6.46 -27.63 -43.58
CA LYS A 97 -5.43 -27.43 -44.62
C LYS A 97 -5.72 -26.26 -45.55
N ASN A 98 -6.98 -25.84 -45.66
CA ASN A 98 -7.43 -24.73 -46.48
C ASN A 98 -7.51 -23.42 -45.68
N ILE A 99 -7.12 -23.44 -44.41
CA ILE A 99 -7.04 -22.27 -43.56
C ILE A 99 -5.57 -22.04 -43.23
N SER A 100 -5.06 -20.84 -43.44
CA SER A 100 -3.70 -20.51 -43.00
C SER A 100 -3.65 -19.14 -42.36
N ILE A 101 -3.25 -19.10 -41.09
CA ILE A 101 -2.90 -17.86 -40.39
C ILE A 101 -1.39 -17.87 -40.24
N MET A 102 -0.71 -16.90 -40.87
CA MET A 102 0.74 -16.93 -40.98
C MET A 102 1.37 -15.63 -40.44
N PRO A 103 2.34 -15.73 -39.52
CA PRO A 103 3.09 -14.57 -39.10
C PRO A 103 4.11 -14.16 -40.17
N ILE A 104 4.23 -12.85 -40.37
CA ILE A 104 5.16 -12.20 -41.29
C ILE A 104 6.04 -11.24 -40.50
N SER A 105 7.34 -11.25 -40.77
CA SER A 105 8.27 -10.22 -40.28
C SER A 105 9.08 -9.64 -41.44
N PRO A 106 8.76 -8.41 -41.87
CA PRO A 106 9.45 -7.79 -42.99
C PRO A 106 10.80 -7.23 -42.55
N SER A 107 11.80 -8.06 -42.25
CA SER A 107 13.17 -7.60 -41.98
C SER A 107 13.71 -6.81 -43.20
N PRO A 108 14.35 -5.63 -43.02
CA PRO A 108 14.79 -5.01 -41.77
C PRO A 108 13.77 -4.08 -41.08
N LYS A 109 12.53 -3.99 -41.57
CA LYS A 109 11.48 -3.17 -40.94
C LYS A 109 10.87 -3.90 -39.74
N PRO A 110 10.66 -3.22 -38.61
CA PRO A 110 10.21 -3.86 -37.38
C PRO A 110 8.72 -4.24 -37.38
N LEU A 111 7.90 -3.74 -38.32
CA LEU A 111 6.44 -3.86 -38.27
C LEU A 111 5.83 -4.11 -39.66
N PHE A 112 5.01 -5.16 -39.76
CA PHE A 112 4.13 -5.41 -40.90
C PHE A 112 2.83 -4.59 -40.77
N HIS A 113 2.81 -3.38 -41.33
CA HIS A 113 1.71 -2.43 -41.14
C HIS A 113 0.58 -2.50 -42.19
N ALA A 114 0.61 -3.48 -43.10
CA ALA A 114 -0.39 -3.61 -44.18
C ALA A 114 -1.77 -4.00 -43.64
N LYS A 115 -2.82 -3.55 -44.33
CA LYS A 115 -4.23 -3.74 -43.98
C LYS A 115 -5.03 -3.82 -45.28
N ALA A 116 -5.26 -5.04 -45.73
CA ALA A 116 -5.95 -5.26 -46.98
C ALA A 116 -6.62 -6.63 -47.00
N TYR A 117 -7.77 -6.73 -47.68
CA TYR A 117 -8.65 -7.89 -47.67
C TYR A 117 -9.13 -8.15 -49.09
N ALA A 118 -9.27 -9.40 -49.51
CA ALA A 118 -9.79 -9.74 -50.82
C ALA A 118 -10.53 -11.08 -50.82
N LEU A 119 -11.56 -11.18 -51.66
CA LEU A 119 -12.19 -12.43 -52.08
C LEU A 119 -11.93 -12.59 -53.56
N ILE A 120 -11.22 -13.66 -53.94
CA ILE A 120 -10.73 -13.86 -55.31
C ILE A 120 -11.20 -15.23 -55.82
N ASN A 121 -11.80 -15.25 -57.01
CA ASN A 121 -12.23 -16.46 -57.70
C ASN A 121 -11.01 -17.28 -58.15
N CYS A 122 -11.13 -18.60 -58.05
CA CYS A 122 -10.08 -19.58 -58.25
C CYS A 122 -10.33 -20.55 -59.41
N ASP A 123 -11.25 -20.24 -60.32
CA ASP A 123 -11.45 -21.09 -61.50
C ASP A 123 -10.24 -20.97 -62.44
N HIS A 124 -9.30 -21.90 -62.28
CA HIS A 124 -7.98 -22.01 -62.94
C HIS A 124 -8.01 -22.23 -64.46
N ARG A 125 -9.11 -21.89 -65.15
CA ARG A 125 -9.23 -22.11 -66.60
C ARG A 125 -8.32 -21.18 -67.42
N SER A 126 -7.76 -20.14 -66.80
CA SER A 126 -6.57 -19.42 -67.27
C SER A 126 -5.97 -18.58 -66.15
N ASP A 127 -4.64 -18.57 -65.99
CA ASP A 127 -3.91 -17.68 -65.06
C ASP A 127 -4.08 -16.17 -65.35
N ALA A 128 -4.92 -15.81 -66.32
CA ALA A 128 -5.11 -14.46 -66.83
C ALA A 128 -6.35 -13.74 -66.29
N TYR A 129 -7.22 -14.41 -65.51
CA TYR A 129 -8.53 -13.84 -65.15
C TYR A 129 -8.91 -14.03 -63.67
N TYR A 130 -8.74 -12.94 -62.92
CA TYR A 130 -9.12 -12.76 -61.53
C TYR A 130 -10.46 -12.04 -61.45
N GLN A 131 -11.43 -12.63 -60.74
CA GLN A 131 -12.73 -12.02 -60.44
C GLN A 131 -12.95 -11.95 -58.94
N GLY A 132 -13.65 -10.93 -58.46
CA GLY A 132 -13.98 -10.78 -57.05
C GLY A 132 -13.92 -9.32 -56.63
N PHE A 133 -13.46 -9.06 -55.41
CA PHE A 133 -13.17 -7.72 -54.94
C PHE A 133 -12.05 -7.73 -53.90
N GLY A 134 -11.37 -6.59 -53.77
CA GLY A 134 -10.39 -6.33 -52.74
C GLY A 134 -10.55 -4.94 -52.16
N ILE A 135 -9.94 -4.76 -50.99
CA ILE A 135 -9.98 -3.53 -50.21
C ILE A 135 -8.59 -3.30 -49.63
N ILE A 136 -8.03 -2.10 -49.82
CA ILE A 136 -6.91 -1.60 -49.03
C ILE A 136 -7.48 -0.56 -48.07
N THR A 137 -7.22 -0.68 -46.77
CA THR A 137 -7.95 0.11 -45.75
C THR A 137 -7.05 0.47 -44.57
N SER A 138 -7.48 1.41 -43.73
CA SER A 138 -6.89 1.66 -42.41
C SER A 138 -7.41 0.70 -41.34
N ALA A 139 -8.47 -0.08 -41.64
CA ALA A 139 -9.08 -1.04 -40.72
C ALA A 139 -8.19 -2.27 -40.50
N ASN A 140 -7.75 -2.49 -39.26
CA ASN A 140 -7.20 -3.78 -38.84
C ASN A 140 -8.32 -4.80 -38.60
N LEU A 141 -7.94 -6.08 -38.58
CA LEU A 141 -8.85 -7.18 -38.26
C LEU A 141 -9.05 -7.29 -36.73
N THR A 142 -9.57 -6.23 -36.13
CA THR A 142 -9.84 -6.09 -34.70
C THR A 142 -11.27 -5.62 -34.49
N ASN A 143 -11.83 -5.81 -33.30
CA ASN A 143 -13.17 -5.30 -32.98
C ASN A 143 -13.27 -3.77 -33.16
N GLY A 144 -12.17 -3.07 -32.92
CA GLY A 144 -12.07 -1.63 -33.18
C GLY A 144 -12.18 -1.29 -34.66
N GLY A 145 -11.36 -1.94 -35.51
CA GLY A 145 -11.33 -1.68 -36.95
C GLY A 145 -12.60 -2.14 -37.68
N ILE A 146 -13.23 -3.23 -37.22
CA ILE A 146 -14.44 -3.74 -37.87
C ILE A 146 -15.68 -2.90 -37.54
N TYR A 147 -15.81 -2.38 -36.30
CA TYR A 147 -17.09 -1.83 -35.82
C TYR A 147 -17.06 -0.41 -35.28
N LYS A 148 -15.92 0.06 -34.74
CA LYS A 148 -15.91 1.23 -33.84
C LYS A 148 -15.18 2.43 -34.42
N ASN A 149 -13.99 2.21 -34.96
CA ASN A 149 -13.14 3.29 -35.45
C ASN A 149 -13.66 3.79 -36.78
N ILE A 150 -13.64 5.09 -37.04
CA ILE A 150 -13.85 5.60 -38.40
C ILE A 150 -12.65 5.16 -39.23
N GLU A 151 -12.88 4.33 -40.24
CA GLU A 151 -11.83 3.78 -41.10
C GLU A 151 -12.00 4.28 -42.53
N ILE A 152 -10.91 4.31 -43.30
CA ILE A 152 -10.91 4.70 -44.71
C ILE A 152 -10.31 3.58 -45.54
N GLY A 153 -10.88 3.31 -46.71
CA GLY A 153 -10.25 2.40 -47.66
C GLY A 153 -10.60 2.66 -49.10
N HIS A 154 -9.90 1.93 -49.96
CA HIS A 154 -10.07 1.93 -51.39
C HIS A 154 -10.46 0.53 -51.85
N ILE A 155 -11.52 0.46 -52.65
CA ILE A 155 -12.11 -0.78 -53.15
C ILE A 155 -11.70 -0.92 -54.61
N PHE A 156 -11.35 -2.14 -55.00
CA PHE A 156 -11.00 -2.50 -56.36
C PHE A 156 -11.58 -3.88 -56.70
N ASP A 157 -12.02 -4.06 -57.94
CA ASP A 157 -12.63 -5.28 -58.46
C ASP A 157 -12.12 -5.63 -59.87
N ASP A 158 -11.21 -4.82 -60.41
CA ASP A 158 -10.60 -5.07 -61.70
C ASP A 158 -9.54 -6.18 -61.64
N ASN A 159 -9.38 -6.86 -62.78
CA ASN A 159 -8.51 -8.02 -62.92
C ASN A 159 -7.04 -7.73 -62.55
N ASP A 160 -6.50 -6.58 -62.99
CA ASP A 160 -5.09 -6.24 -62.80
C ASP A 160 -4.81 -5.95 -61.32
N SER A 161 -5.66 -5.19 -60.64
CA SER A 161 -5.53 -4.91 -59.20
C SER A 161 -5.68 -6.16 -58.34
N LEU A 162 -6.61 -7.07 -58.67
CA LEU A 162 -6.78 -8.34 -57.96
C LEU A 162 -5.56 -9.26 -58.16
N ARG A 163 -5.01 -9.32 -59.37
CA ARG A 163 -3.77 -10.04 -59.67
C ARG A 163 -2.60 -9.47 -58.88
N ASP A 164 -2.47 -8.15 -58.84
CA ASP A 164 -1.40 -7.47 -58.10
C ASP A 164 -1.51 -7.72 -56.60
N PHE A 165 -2.72 -7.65 -56.03
CA PHE A 165 -2.97 -8.03 -54.64
C PHE A 165 -2.54 -9.47 -54.37
N TYR A 166 -2.96 -10.43 -55.20
CA TYR A 166 -2.61 -11.85 -55.05
C TYR A 166 -1.10 -12.06 -55.13
N ASN A 167 -0.43 -11.44 -56.10
CA ASN A 167 1.01 -11.52 -56.26
C ASN A 167 1.76 -10.93 -55.06
N ILE A 168 1.31 -9.79 -54.53
CA ILE A 168 1.87 -9.18 -53.31
C ILE A 168 1.69 -10.13 -52.12
N PHE A 169 0.49 -10.68 -51.94
CA PHE A 169 0.19 -11.62 -50.86
C PHE A 169 1.11 -12.84 -50.92
N MET A 170 1.22 -13.47 -52.09
CA MET A 170 2.05 -14.67 -52.28
C MET A 170 3.54 -14.36 -52.14
N ASN A 171 3.99 -13.21 -52.64
CA ASN A 171 5.36 -12.73 -52.44
C ASN A 171 5.68 -12.54 -50.95
N LEU A 172 4.77 -11.92 -50.19
CA LEU A 172 4.92 -11.76 -48.74
C LEU A 172 4.96 -13.11 -48.02
N LYS A 173 4.01 -13.99 -48.32
CA LYS A 173 3.91 -15.35 -47.78
C LYS A 173 5.18 -16.16 -48.02
N ASN A 174 5.77 -16.08 -49.21
CA ASN A 174 6.90 -16.91 -49.60
C ASN A 174 8.25 -16.35 -49.12
N ASN A 175 8.41 -15.02 -49.08
CA ASN A 175 9.72 -14.40 -48.84
C ASN A 175 9.90 -13.83 -47.43
N TYR A 176 8.82 -13.65 -46.65
CA TYR A 176 8.87 -13.03 -45.33
C TYR A 176 8.23 -13.89 -44.23
N ARG A 177 8.00 -15.16 -44.52
CA ARG A 177 7.67 -16.17 -43.51
C ARG A 177 8.87 -16.36 -42.59
N ILE A 178 8.59 -16.45 -41.31
CA ILE A 178 9.63 -16.66 -40.29
C ILE A 178 9.95 -18.15 -40.17
N PRO A 179 11.23 -18.53 -40.02
CA PRO A 179 11.62 -19.89 -39.67
C PRO A 179 10.93 -20.37 -38.39
N GLU A 180 10.57 -21.65 -38.33
CA GLU A 180 9.83 -22.24 -37.21
C GLU A 180 10.56 -22.10 -35.87
N GLU A 181 11.89 -22.25 -35.88
CA GLU A 181 12.75 -22.07 -34.69
C GLU A 181 12.67 -20.65 -34.11
N GLU A 182 12.72 -19.61 -34.96
CA GLU A 182 12.62 -18.21 -34.52
C GLU A 182 11.19 -17.90 -34.03
N LEU A 183 10.16 -18.46 -34.66
CA LEU A 183 8.77 -18.32 -34.21
C LEU A 183 8.59 -18.92 -32.81
N GLU A 184 9.10 -20.12 -32.56
CA GLU A 184 8.97 -20.77 -31.25
C GLU A 184 9.73 -20.01 -30.16
N GLU A 185 10.91 -19.46 -30.45
CA GLU A 185 11.64 -18.60 -29.51
C GLU A 185 10.81 -17.36 -29.11
N ARG A 186 10.16 -16.71 -30.08
CA ARG A 186 9.31 -15.54 -29.81
C ARG A 186 8.04 -15.91 -29.04
N LEU A 187 7.41 -17.04 -29.39
CA LEU A 187 6.26 -17.56 -28.64
C LEU A 187 6.63 -17.86 -27.19
N GLN A 188 7.77 -18.50 -26.94
CA GLN A 188 8.25 -18.78 -25.59
C GLN A 188 8.44 -17.50 -24.77
N LYS A 189 9.11 -16.49 -25.33
CA LYS A 189 9.26 -15.17 -24.68
C LYS A 189 7.91 -14.52 -24.37
N GLN A 190 6.94 -14.59 -25.29
CA GLN A 190 5.61 -14.03 -25.07
C GLN A 190 4.83 -14.79 -23.99
N ARG A 191 4.92 -16.13 -23.95
CA ARG A 191 4.32 -16.96 -22.88
C ARG A 191 4.87 -16.59 -21.51
N GLU A 192 6.18 -16.39 -21.41
CA GLU A 192 6.84 -15.93 -20.18
C GLU A 192 6.35 -14.55 -19.73
N LEU A 193 6.23 -13.60 -20.67
CA LEU A 193 5.68 -12.27 -20.38
C LEU A 193 4.24 -12.33 -19.87
N VAL A 194 3.37 -13.12 -20.51
CA VAL A 194 1.96 -13.28 -20.09
C VAL A 194 1.88 -13.94 -18.71
N LYS A 195 2.68 -14.99 -18.47
CA LYS A 195 2.76 -15.65 -17.16
C LYS A 195 3.16 -14.65 -16.07
N LYS A 196 4.22 -13.89 -16.32
CA LYS A 196 4.73 -12.85 -15.43
C LYS A 196 3.68 -11.76 -15.14
N GLN A 197 2.96 -11.31 -16.15
CA GLN A 197 1.87 -10.34 -15.99
C GLN A 197 0.75 -10.90 -15.11
N LYS A 198 0.31 -12.14 -15.35
CA LYS A 198 -0.71 -12.81 -14.53
C LYS A 198 -0.28 -12.95 -13.07
N GLU A 199 0.97 -13.37 -12.83
CA GLU A 199 1.54 -13.47 -11.49
C GLU A 199 1.58 -12.09 -10.82
N SER A 200 2.07 -11.06 -11.51
CA SER A 200 2.10 -9.69 -10.98
C SER A 200 0.71 -9.17 -10.62
N GLN A 201 -0.32 -9.49 -11.42
CA GLN A 201 -1.70 -9.08 -11.14
C GLN A 201 -2.26 -9.76 -9.89
N LYS A 202 -1.93 -11.03 -9.65
CA LYS A 202 -2.29 -11.74 -8.40
C LYS A 202 -1.68 -11.02 -7.19
N VAL A 203 -0.43 -10.61 -7.29
CA VAL A 203 0.27 -9.85 -6.23
C VAL A 203 -0.39 -8.50 -5.98
N VAL A 204 -0.69 -7.74 -7.05
CA VAL A 204 -1.41 -6.45 -6.93
C VAL A 204 -2.73 -6.65 -6.19
N ASN A 205 -3.51 -7.66 -6.57
CA ASN A 205 -4.78 -7.98 -5.91
C ASN A 205 -4.58 -8.29 -4.43
N LEU A 206 -3.56 -9.07 -4.07
CA LEU A 206 -3.22 -9.40 -2.68
C LEU A 206 -2.80 -8.18 -1.86
N LEU A 207 -1.92 -7.33 -2.40
CA LEU A 207 -1.45 -6.15 -1.67
C LEU A 207 -2.56 -5.09 -1.54
N SER A 208 -3.50 -5.03 -2.49
CA SER A 208 -4.60 -4.05 -2.51
C SER A 208 -5.63 -4.22 -1.37
N ILE A 209 -5.72 -5.42 -0.78
CA ILE A 209 -6.64 -5.69 0.34
C ILE A 209 -6.05 -5.29 1.71
N GLY A 210 -4.89 -4.64 1.73
CA GLY A 210 -4.27 -4.15 2.96
C GLY A 210 -3.70 -2.74 2.84
N SER A 211 -3.35 -2.21 4.00
CA SER A 211 -2.74 -0.89 4.17
C SER A 211 -1.27 -1.04 4.54
N PHE A 212 -0.43 -0.15 4.02
CA PHE A 212 0.99 -0.10 4.39
C PHE A 212 1.22 0.95 5.47
N TYR A 213 1.88 0.54 6.54
CA TYR A 213 2.27 1.35 7.69
C TYR A 213 3.78 1.54 7.71
N HIS A 214 4.21 2.79 7.55
CA HIS A 214 5.60 3.16 7.73
C HIS A 214 5.90 3.48 9.17
N LYS A 215 6.96 2.86 9.70
CA LYS A 215 7.48 3.16 11.03
C LYS A 215 8.44 4.32 10.94
N TRP A 216 8.13 5.41 11.63
CA TRP A 216 9.09 6.49 11.78
C TRP A 216 10.17 6.09 12.79
N GLN A 217 11.42 5.99 12.33
CA GLN A 217 12.54 5.44 13.11
C GLN A 217 13.27 6.45 14.02
N GLN A 218 12.99 7.76 13.93
CA GLN A 218 13.74 8.76 14.69
C GLN A 218 13.00 9.30 15.91
N ASP A 219 13.68 9.28 17.07
CA ASP A 219 13.35 10.08 18.26
C ASP A 219 13.43 11.60 18.00
N HIS A 220 13.77 12.02 16.78
CA HIS A 220 13.90 13.41 16.34
C HIS A 220 12.59 14.04 15.85
N LEU A 221 11.50 13.28 15.73
CA LEU A 221 10.25 13.81 15.18
C LEU A 221 9.74 15.04 15.94
N ILE A 222 9.98 15.11 17.25
CA ILE A 222 9.79 16.32 18.04
C ILE A 222 10.72 16.32 19.25
N ASP A 223 11.74 17.18 19.23
CA ASP A 223 12.59 17.36 20.40
C ASP A 223 11.87 18.15 21.51
N LEU A 224 11.20 17.50 22.46
CA LEU A 224 10.45 18.16 23.53
C LEU A 224 11.33 18.88 24.57
N ARG A 225 12.66 18.80 24.41
CA ARG A 225 13.60 19.40 25.34
C ARG A 225 13.56 20.91 25.24
N PHE A 226 13.72 21.54 26.39
CA PHE A 226 14.06 22.93 26.55
C PHE A 226 15.54 23.11 26.27
N ILE A 227 15.88 23.89 25.25
CA ILE A 227 17.25 24.04 24.74
C ILE A 227 17.69 25.48 24.92
N ILE A 228 18.91 25.67 25.42
CA ILE A 228 19.55 26.99 25.58
C ILE A 228 20.92 26.97 24.91
N LYS A 229 21.46 28.15 24.62
CA LYS A 229 22.75 28.34 23.95
C LYS A 229 23.79 28.89 24.91
N LEU A 230 24.92 28.19 24.99
CA LEU A 230 26.02 28.61 25.85
C LEU A 230 26.68 29.90 25.35
N SER A 231 27.19 30.71 26.28
CA SER A 231 28.05 31.86 25.99
C SER A 231 29.39 31.40 25.39
N LYS A 232 30.20 32.33 24.86
CA LYS A 232 31.55 31.99 24.37
C LYS A 232 32.45 31.52 25.53
N ASP A 233 32.44 32.27 26.62
CA ASP A 233 33.24 31.98 27.81
C ASP A 233 32.87 30.63 28.43
N ALA A 234 31.58 30.31 28.51
CA ALA A 234 31.11 29.01 29.01
C ALA A 234 31.50 27.85 28.09
N LYS A 235 31.58 28.07 26.77
CA LYS A 235 32.10 27.05 25.83
C LYS A 235 33.59 26.80 26.01
N GLU A 236 34.37 27.84 26.29
CA GLU A 236 35.80 27.72 26.56
C GLU A 236 36.06 27.07 27.92
N GLN A 237 35.35 27.49 28.96
CA GLN A 237 35.38 26.84 30.28
C GLN A 237 35.02 25.37 30.17
N ARG A 238 33.91 25.02 29.51
CA ARG A 238 33.53 23.61 29.30
C ARG A 238 34.62 22.76 28.65
N LYS A 239 35.43 23.33 27.76
CA LYS A 239 36.57 22.63 27.12
C LYS A 239 37.78 22.46 28.06
N ASN A 240 37.96 23.40 28.97
CA ASN A 240 39.17 23.52 29.80
C ASN A 240 38.98 22.98 31.23
N ASN A 241 37.78 23.12 31.82
CA ASN A 241 37.39 22.63 33.13
C ASN A 241 35.91 22.16 33.10
N ASN A 242 35.63 20.93 33.51
CA ASN A 242 34.29 20.33 33.45
C ASN A 242 33.22 20.98 34.37
N GLU A 243 33.50 22.14 34.97
CA GLU A 243 32.63 22.84 35.94
C GLU A 243 31.27 23.21 35.34
N VAL A 244 31.25 23.79 34.13
CA VAL A 244 30.00 24.12 33.42
C VAL A 244 29.17 22.87 33.16
N SER A 245 29.80 21.77 32.75
CA SER A 245 29.11 20.48 32.53
C SER A 245 28.53 19.91 33.82
N THR A 246 29.19 20.08 34.96
CA THR A 246 28.67 19.67 36.28
C THR A 246 27.42 20.48 36.64
N ILE A 247 27.47 21.81 36.53
CA ILE A 247 26.32 22.69 36.82
C ILE A 247 25.12 22.35 35.92
N LEU A 248 25.36 22.13 34.64
CA LEU A 248 24.30 21.74 33.69
C LEU A 248 23.66 20.40 34.08
N ARG A 249 24.47 19.39 34.45
CA ARG A 249 23.97 18.08 34.89
C ARG A 249 23.18 18.17 36.19
N GLU A 250 23.66 18.93 37.18
CA GLU A 250 22.96 19.15 38.46
C GLU A 250 21.58 19.78 38.25
N LYS A 251 21.44 20.64 37.24
CA LYS A 251 20.17 21.30 36.88
C LYS A 251 19.32 20.47 35.90
N GLY A 252 19.73 19.26 35.56
CA GLY A 252 18.98 18.31 34.73
C GLY A 252 19.11 18.53 33.22
N PHE A 253 20.19 19.18 32.75
CA PHE A 253 20.47 19.33 31.32
C PHE A 253 21.37 18.21 30.80
N GLU A 254 21.01 17.64 29.64
CA GLU A 254 21.83 16.71 28.86
C GLU A 254 22.91 17.49 28.09
N ASP A 255 24.17 17.19 28.38
CA ASP A 255 25.34 17.68 27.64
C ASP A 255 25.80 16.60 26.65
N LYS A 256 25.27 16.58 25.42
CA LYS A 256 25.65 15.62 24.37
C LYS A 256 26.56 16.30 23.35
N GLU A 257 27.84 15.94 23.38
CA GLU A 257 28.96 16.66 22.75
C GLU A 257 28.95 16.80 21.22
N THR A 258 28.06 16.16 20.47
CA THR A 258 28.24 16.03 19.00
C THR A 258 27.18 16.68 18.12
N LYS A 259 26.16 17.37 18.67
CA LYS A 259 25.21 18.16 17.84
C LYS A 259 24.91 19.55 18.43
N GLN A 260 25.99 20.34 18.49
CA GLN A 260 26.07 21.82 18.44
C GLN A 260 25.64 22.63 19.68
N ASN A 261 26.61 22.79 20.62
CA ASN A 261 26.79 23.96 21.51
C ASN A 261 25.67 24.35 22.50
N ASN A 262 24.58 23.58 22.58
CA ASN A 262 23.37 23.94 23.32
C ASN A 262 22.94 22.80 24.27
N PRO A 263 22.92 22.99 25.59
CA PRO A 263 22.40 22.00 26.52
C PRO A 263 20.86 21.92 26.49
N ALA A 264 20.32 20.76 26.87
CA ALA A 264 18.89 20.48 26.76
C ALA A 264 18.29 19.85 28.04
N LYS A 265 17.21 20.39 28.61
CA LYS A 265 16.45 19.84 29.78
C LYS A 265 15.07 19.32 29.33
N LYS A 266 14.43 18.41 30.06
CA LYS A 266 13.03 17.98 29.83
C LYS A 266 12.14 18.51 30.98
N PRO A 267 11.58 19.74 30.89
CA PRO A 267 10.84 20.35 32.00
C PRO A 267 9.52 19.63 32.28
N ILE A 268 8.87 19.15 31.23
CA ILE A 268 7.75 18.22 31.33
C ILE A 268 8.28 16.90 30.80
N ASP A 269 8.28 15.89 31.66
CA ASP A 269 8.62 14.53 31.25
C ASP A 269 7.43 13.90 30.51
N ILE A 270 7.17 14.40 29.30
CA ILE A 270 6.14 13.87 28.40
C ILE A 270 6.42 12.39 28.08
N GLU A 271 7.68 11.97 28.10
CA GLU A 271 8.01 10.55 27.95
C GLU A 271 7.46 9.73 29.14
N ASN A 272 7.62 10.19 30.37
CA ASN A 272 6.99 9.55 31.52
C ASN A 272 5.47 9.65 31.49
N PHE A 273 4.90 10.75 31.00
CA PHE A 273 3.46 10.85 30.73
C PHE A 273 3.02 9.67 29.85
N PHE A 274 3.66 9.43 28.70
CA PHE A 274 3.33 8.30 27.84
C PHE A 274 3.70 6.92 28.41
N LYS A 275 4.68 6.80 29.32
CA LYS A 275 5.00 5.52 29.99
C LYS A 275 3.96 5.12 31.04
N LEU A 276 3.26 6.09 31.64
CA LEU A 276 2.24 5.84 32.65
C LEU A 276 0.93 5.31 32.06
N PHE A 277 0.74 5.48 30.75
CA PHE A 277 -0.44 5.01 30.04
C PHE A 277 -0.11 3.81 29.13
N PRO A 278 -1.06 2.88 28.91
CA PRO A 278 -0.87 1.79 27.98
C PRO A 278 -0.66 2.32 26.56
N LYS A 279 0.33 1.77 25.85
CA LYS A 279 0.55 2.06 24.43
C LYS A 279 -0.75 1.90 23.67
N VAL A 280 -1.06 2.81 22.76
CA VAL A 280 -2.31 2.77 21.99
C VAL A 280 -2.52 1.44 21.28
N ILE A 281 -1.44 0.90 20.69
CA ILE A 281 -1.42 -0.44 20.12
C ILE A 281 -0.26 -1.21 20.76
N PRO A 282 -0.50 -2.38 21.37
CA PRO A 282 0.53 -3.24 21.91
C PRO A 282 1.51 -3.75 20.85
N ASP A 283 2.80 -3.88 21.21
CA ASP A 283 3.83 -4.35 20.27
C ASP A 283 3.58 -5.78 19.76
N ASN A 284 2.93 -6.63 20.58
CA ASN A 284 2.60 -8.01 20.22
C ASN A 284 1.50 -8.11 19.16
N ILE A 285 0.61 -7.12 19.04
CA ILE A 285 -0.44 -7.10 18.01
C ILE A 285 0.19 -7.00 16.63
N LEU A 286 1.17 -6.11 16.46
CA LEU A 286 1.88 -5.95 15.18
C LEU A 286 2.55 -7.25 14.71
N GLY A 287 3.09 -8.05 15.63
CA GLY A 287 3.69 -9.33 15.29
C GLY A 287 2.69 -10.39 14.80
N ILE A 288 1.41 -10.22 15.12
CA ILE A 288 0.32 -11.13 14.72
C ILE A 288 -0.36 -10.62 13.46
N CYS A 289 -0.56 -9.31 13.34
CA CYS A 289 -1.48 -8.76 12.37
C CYS A 289 -0.82 -8.12 11.14
N SER A 290 0.52 -8.13 11.08
CA SER A 290 1.28 -7.50 10.00
C SER A 290 2.26 -8.43 9.30
N ILE A 291 2.57 -8.06 8.06
CA ILE A 291 3.64 -8.63 7.24
C ILE A 291 4.69 -7.53 7.00
N ASP A 292 5.96 -7.84 7.23
CA ASP A 292 7.05 -6.90 6.95
C ASP A 292 7.34 -6.84 5.44
N THR A 293 7.38 -5.62 4.89
CA THR A 293 7.61 -5.32 3.47
C THR A 293 8.67 -4.24 3.31
N LEU A 294 9.15 -4.01 2.09
CA LEU A 294 10.08 -2.89 1.80
C LEU A 294 9.47 -1.50 2.08
N LEU A 295 8.14 -1.40 2.08
CA LEU A 295 7.41 -0.15 2.29
C LEU A 295 6.97 0.02 3.76
N GLY A 296 7.38 -0.90 4.65
CA GLY A 296 6.96 -0.95 6.04
C GLY A 296 6.08 -2.17 6.32
N LYS A 297 5.15 -2.04 7.26
CA LYS A 297 4.26 -3.14 7.66
C LYS A 297 2.98 -3.14 6.83
N TRP A 298 2.72 -4.21 6.11
CA TRP A 298 1.44 -4.42 5.44
C TRP A 298 0.45 -5.07 6.41
N ILE A 299 -0.76 -4.53 6.50
CA ILE A 299 -1.82 -4.98 7.42
C ILE A 299 -3.14 -5.09 6.63
N PRO A 300 -3.86 -6.22 6.68
CA PRO A 300 -5.17 -6.37 6.04
C PRO A 300 -6.15 -5.26 6.45
N ASN A 301 -6.94 -4.76 5.50
CA ASN A 301 -7.74 -3.53 5.72
C ASN A 301 -8.71 -3.63 6.90
N GLN A 302 -9.34 -4.79 7.11
CA GLN A 302 -10.23 -5.03 8.26
C GLN A 302 -9.53 -4.79 9.60
N ILE A 303 -8.30 -5.29 9.75
CA ILE A 303 -7.47 -5.08 10.95
C ILE A 303 -6.95 -3.64 10.99
N SER A 304 -6.53 -3.10 9.84
CA SER A 304 -6.07 -1.72 9.71
C SER A 304 -7.12 -0.73 10.21
N ASP A 305 -8.39 -0.98 9.91
CA ASP A 305 -9.50 -0.13 10.34
C ASP A 305 -9.76 -0.22 11.85
N LEU A 306 -9.60 -1.41 12.46
CA LEU A 306 -9.60 -1.55 13.93
C LEU A 306 -8.48 -0.73 14.57
N ILE A 307 -7.25 -0.82 14.04
CA ILE A 307 -6.10 -0.07 14.53
C ILE A 307 -6.33 1.43 14.40
N LYS A 308 -6.82 1.92 13.25
CA LYS A 308 -7.13 3.35 13.05
C LYS A 308 -8.15 3.83 14.07
N LYS A 309 -9.23 3.06 14.27
CA LYS A 309 -10.28 3.41 15.23
C LYS A 309 -9.71 3.53 16.64
N GLU A 310 -8.95 2.53 17.09
CA GLU A 310 -8.32 2.54 18.41
C GLU A 310 -7.33 3.71 18.56
N VAL A 311 -6.50 3.97 17.53
CA VAL A 311 -5.57 5.10 17.52
C VAL A 311 -6.30 6.43 17.65
N ASP A 312 -7.38 6.62 16.91
CA ASP A 312 -8.16 7.84 16.91
C ASP A 312 -8.88 8.07 18.24
N GLU A 313 -9.50 7.03 18.79
CA GLU A 313 -10.18 7.06 20.08
C GLU A 313 -9.20 7.36 21.21
N LYS A 314 -8.06 6.66 21.28
CA LYS A 314 -7.06 6.88 22.32
C LYS A 314 -6.42 8.24 22.19
N THR A 315 -6.07 8.68 20.97
CA THR A 315 -5.47 10.01 20.79
C THR A 315 -6.35 11.09 21.39
N ASN A 316 -7.67 11.05 21.21
CA ASN A 316 -8.58 12.03 21.81
C ASN A 316 -8.51 12.02 23.35
N ILE A 317 -8.43 10.85 23.98
CA ILE A 317 -8.29 10.74 25.43
C ILE A 317 -6.96 11.34 25.89
N TYR A 318 -5.87 10.98 25.22
CA TYR A 318 -4.54 11.49 25.54
C TYR A 318 -4.42 13.01 25.35
N ILE A 319 -5.10 13.59 24.34
CA ILE A 319 -5.19 15.05 24.16
C ILE A 319 -5.80 15.69 25.42
N ASN A 320 -6.94 15.20 25.88
CA ASN A 320 -7.65 15.78 27.02
C ASN A 320 -6.80 15.71 28.30
N ILE A 321 -6.13 14.56 28.54
CA ILE A 321 -5.27 14.40 29.72
C ILE A 321 -4.04 15.32 29.62
N LEU A 322 -3.40 15.42 28.44
CA LEU A 322 -2.24 16.28 28.24
C LEU A 322 -2.63 17.75 28.42
N GLN A 323 -3.75 18.19 27.86
CA GLN A 323 -4.26 19.56 28.01
C GLN A 323 -4.49 19.90 29.49
N LYS A 324 -5.17 19.02 30.23
CA LYS A 324 -5.39 19.23 31.66
C LYS A 324 -4.09 19.29 32.47
N HIS A 325 -3.14 18.40 32.20
CA HIS A 325 -1.82 18.43 32.85
C HIS A 325 -1.08 19.74 32.59
N LEU A 326 -1.18 20.27 31.36
CA LEU A 326 -0.62 21.57 31.01
C LEU A 326 -1.36 22.73 31.70
N GLU A 327 -2.69 22.71 31.75
CA GLU A 327 -3.46 23.75 32.46
C GLU A 327 -3.06 23.87 33.93
N GLU A 328 -2.90 22.74 34.62
CA GLU A 328 -2.56 22.69 36.04
C GLU A 328 -1.10 23.10 36.32
N ASN A 329 -0.14 22.71 35.47
CA ASN A 329 1.28 22.74 35.82
C ASN A 329 2.13 23.68 34.94
N LEU A 330 1.66 24.09 33.75
CA LEU A 330 2.46 24.87 32.79
C LEU A 330 2.98 26.18 33.39
N LYS A 331 2.15 26.88 34.16
CA LYS A 331 2.55 28.16 34.77
C LYS A 331 3.76 28.01 35.69
N ASP A 332 3.82 26.95 36.48
CA ASP A 332 4.92 26.72 37.41
C ASP A 332 6.16 26.21 36.69
N TYR A 333 6.00 25.38 35.66
CA TYR A 333 7.13 25.01 34.78
C TYR A 333 7.76 26.23 34.09
N LEU A 334 6.95 27.17 33.59
CA LEU A 334 7.48 28.38 32.96
C LEU A 334 8.26 29.24 33.97
N LYS A 335 7.74 29.41 35.19
CA LYS A 335 8.48 30.12 36.26
C LYS A 335 9.81 29.44 36.60
N GLU A 336 9.84 28.11 36.67
CA GLU A 336 11.09 27.37 36.94
C GLU A 336 12.10 27.59 35.80
N LEU A 337 11.65 27.51 34.55
CA LEU A 337 12.51 27.74 33.38
C LEU A 337 13.03 29.18 33.30
N ASP A 338 12.19 30.18 33.56
CA ASP A 338 12.59 31.58 33.58
C ASP A 338 13.62 31.85 34.70
N SER A 339 13.40 31.29 35.89
CA SER A 339 14.35 31.35 37.00
C SER A 339 15.70 30.72 36.63
N LEU A 340 15.69 29.60 35.89
CA LEU A 340 16.91 28.96 35.40
C LEU A 340 17.63 29.79 34.34
N ILE A 341 16.90 30.44 33.41
CA ILE A 341 17.51 31.37 32.44
C ILE A 341 18.18 32.52 33.18
N GLU A 342 17.51 33.13 34.16
CA GLU A 342 18.08 34.21 34.96
C GLU A 342 19.33 33.76 35.72
N GLU A 343 19.30 32.58 36.35
CA GLU A 343 20.44 32.01 37.05
C GLU A 343 21.63 31.80 36.11
N PHE A 344 21.41 31.19 34.95
CA PHE A 344 22.46 30.93 33.97
C PHE A 344 23.01 32.21 33.34
N ASN A 345 22.17 33.23 33.14
CA ASN A 345 22.61 34.53 32.66
C ASN A 345 23.49 35.24 33.71
N LYS A 346 23.10 35.25 34.99
CA LYS A 346 23.90 35.81 36.10
C LYS A 346 25.26 35.12 36.24
N LYS A 347 25.33 33.82 35.96
CA LYS A 347 26.57 33.02 35.98
C LYS A 347 27.37 33.06 34.68
N ASN A 348 26.97 33.86 33.67
CA ASN A 348 27.56 33.92 32.33
C ASN A 348 27.65 32.55 31.62
N ILE A 349 26.78 31.59 31.98
CA ILE A 349 26.72 30.27 31.35
C ILE A 349 26.08 30.37 29.95
N ILE A 350 25.10 31.26 29.81
CA ILE A 350 24.42 31.57 28.54
C ILE A 350 24.67 33.02 28.13
N ASP A 351 24.53 33.32 26.85
CA ASP A 351 24.53 34.70 26.34
C ASP A 351 23.12 35.30 26.48
N GLY A 352 22.93 36.19 27.46
CA GLY A 352 21.64 36.84 27.71
C GLY A 352 21.20 37.85 26.64
N ASN A 353 22.09 38.27 25.74
CA ASN A 353 21.74 39.13 24.60
C ASN A 353 21.30 38.34 23.37
N ASP A 354 21.61 37.04 23.33
CA ASP A 354 21.19 36.14 22.26
C ASP A 354 19.66 35.98 22.25
N GLU A 355 19.04 36.16 21.08
CA GLU A 355 17.58 36.07 20.94
C GLU A 355 17.04 34.68 21.23
N ASP A 356 17.81 33.62 20.94
CA ASP A 356 17.37 32.25 21.17
C ASP A 356 17.22 31.95 22.66
N ASN A 357 18.12 32.49 23.48
CA ASN A 357 18.05 32.40 24.94
C ASN A 357 16.94 33.26 25.52
N ARG A 358 16.79 34.52 25.06
CA ARG A 358 15.75 35.44 25.56
C ARG A 358 14.33 34.93 25.30
N LYS A 359 14.13 34.21 24.19
CA LYS A 359 12.83 33.63 23.82
C LYS A 359 12.74 32.14 24.11
N ALA A 360 13.70 31.53 24.83
CA ALA A 360 13.75 30.08 24.99
C ALA A 360 12.50 29.53 25.69
N THR A 361 12.05 30.17 26.78
CA THR A 361 10.84 29.76 27.52
C THR A 361 9.58 29.86 26.66
N GLU A 362 9.43 30.96 25.93
CA GLU A 362 8.26 31.19 25.06
C GLU A 362 8.22 30.23 23.87
N ARG A 363 9.35 30.03 23.20
CA ARG A 363 9.46 29.04 22.10
C ARG A 363 9.17 27.62 22.57
N TRP A 364 9.64 27.27 23.77
CA TRP A 364 9.34 25.96 24.36
C TRP A 364 7.84 25.84 24.70
N LYS A 365 7.23 26.87 25.29
CA LYS A 365 5.78 26.94 25.55
C LYS A 365 4.97 26.72 24.26
N ASP A 366 5.29 27.44 23.19
CA ASP A 366 4.60 27.33 21.90
C ASP A 366 4.70 25.92 21.33
N LYS A 367 5.87 25.30 21.47
CA LYS A 367 6.10 23.91 21.04
C LYS A 367 5.21 22.93 21.79
N ILE A 368 5.12 23.05 23.11
CA ILE A 368 4.28 22.19 23.96
C ILE A 368 2.79 22.39 23.65
N ILE A 369 2.35 23.64 23.51
CA ILE A 369 0.96 23.96 23.15
C ILE A 369 0.61 23.38 21.77
N LYS A 370 1.49 23.54 20.78
CA LYS A 370 1.29 22.98 19.43
C LYS A 370 1.05 21.48 19.47
N ILE A 371 1.78 20.73 20.28
CA ILE A 371 1.61 19.27 20.40
C ILE A 371 0.28 18.92 21.04
N SER A 372 -0.16 19.67 22.06
CA SER A 372 -1.47 19.44 22.68
C SER A 372 -2.66 19.80 21.77
N GLN A 373 -2.42 20.53 20.67
CA GLN A 373 -3.43 20.96 19.71
C GLN A 373 -3.39 20.18 18.39
N ASP A 374 -2.22 19.67 17.99
CA ASP A 374 -2.05 18.91 16.75
C ASP A 374 -2.33 17.42 16.97
N LYS A 375 -3.56 17.02 16.64
CA LYS A 375 -4.03 15.64 16.74
C LYS A 375 -3.18 14.66 15.92
N ASN A 376 -2.73 15.04 14.72
CA ASN A 376 -1.97 14.12 13.86
C ASN A 376 -0.56 13.91 14.40
N LEU A 377 0.04 14.96 14.93
CA LEU A 377 1.33 14.91 15.60
C LEU A 377 1.28 14.01 16.85
N LEU A 378 0.22 14.13 17.65
CA LEU A 378 0.03 13.26 18.80
C LEU A 378 -0.24 11.80 18.41
N LYS A 379 -1.06 11.54 17.36
CA LYS A 379 -1.21 10.19 16.78
C LYS A 379 0.14 9.59 16.43
N LEU A 380 0.99 10.37 15.77
CA LEU A 380 2.32 9.93 15.36
C LEU A 380 3.23 9.65 16.56
N LEU A 381 3.19 10.46 17.63
CA LEU A 381 3.95 10.20 18.85
C LEU A 381 3.50 8.92 19.57
N LEU A 382 2.19 8.70 19.65
CA LEU A 382 1.59 7.56 20.34
C LEU A 382 1.76 6.25 19.58
N TRP A 383 1.57 6.29 18.26
CA TRP A 383 1.57 5.08 17.42
C TRP A 383 2.92 4.83 16.75
N LYS A 384 3.68 5.87 16.39
CA LYS A 384 4.94 5.82 15.61
C LYS A 384 4.80 5.32 14.17
N TYR A 385 3.62 4.85 13.78
CA TYR A 385 3.34 4.43 12.41
C TYR A 385 2.38 5.38 11.71
N GLN A 386 2.55 5.50 10.40
CA GLN A 386 1.64 6.25 9.52
C GLN A 386 1.32 5.43 8.28
N ILE A 387 0.08 5.54 7.83
CA ILE A 387 -0.35 4.91 6.57
C ILE A 387 0.27 5.65 5.40
N ILE A 388 0.91 4.91 4.49
CA ILE A 388 1.39 5.44 3.21
C ILE A 388 0.33 5.17 2.14
N PRO A 389 -0.12 6.20 1.40
CA PRO A 389 -0.95 5.99 0.22
C PRO A 389 -0.07 5.39 -0.89
N ILE A 390 -0.36 4.14 -1.28
CA ILE A 390 0.31 3.47 -2.39
C ILE A 390 -0.71 3.17 -3.48
N SER A 391 -0.40 3.61 -4.70
CA SER A 391 -1.21 3.30 -5.89
C SER A 391 -0.60 2.11 -6.62
N LEU A 392 -0.91 0.89 -6.15
CA LEU A 392 -0.37 -0.34 -6.74
C LEU A 392 -0.71 -0.48 -8.23
N ASN A 393 -1.91 -0.06 -8.64
CA ASN A 393 -2.37 -0.09 -10.03
C ASN A 393 -1.62 0.88 -10.96
N SER A 394 -0.85 1.82 -10.42
CA SER A 394 -0.01 2.72 -11.21
C SER A 394 1.40 2.19 -11.49
N ILE A 395 1.78 1.07 -10.86
CA ILE A 395 3.07 0.43 -11.08
C ILE A 395 2.99 -0.35 -12.40
N GLN A 396 3.57 0.23 -13.45
CA GLN A 396 3.59 -0.38 -14.78
C GLN A 396 4.63 -1.50 -14.93
N ASP A 397 5.56 -1.61 -13.99
CA ASP A 397 6.66 -2.58 -14.03
C ASP A 397 6.29 -3.87 -13.26
N PRO A 398 6.04 -4.99 -13.97
CA PRO A 398 5.75 -6.27 -13.33
C PRO A 398 6.92 -6.82 -12.52
N ASP A 399 8.18 -6.51 -12.88
CA ASP A 399 9.37 -6.97 -12.15
C ASP A 399 9.42 -6.41 -10.74
N LEU A 400 9.08 -5.14 -10.58
CA LEU A 400 9.04 -4.50 -9.27
C LEU A 400 7.98 -5.13 -8.35
N ILE A 401 6.80 -5.41 -8.90
CA ILE A 401 5.70 -6.07 -8.18
C ILE A 401 6.10 -7.49 -7.77
N LEU A 402 6.68 -8.25 -8.68
CA LEU A 402 7.11 -9.61 -8.40
C LEU A 402 8.28 -9.65 -7.41
N THR A 403 9.23 -8.71 -7.49
CA THR A 403 10.31 -8.59 -6.50
C THR A 403 9.77 -8.32 -5.09
N LEU A 404 8.71 -7.52 -4.97
CA LEU A 404 8.03 -7.30 -3.69
C LEU A 404 7.41 -8.60 -3.18
N TYR A 405 6.79 -9.37 -4.06
CA TYR A 405 6.18 -10.65 -3.73
C TYR A 405 7.20 -11.73 -3.36
N ASP A 406 8.24 -11.91 -4.15
CA ASP A 406 9.30 -12.88 -3.89
C ASP A 406 9.95 -12.61 -2.53
N ARG A 407 10.18 -11.33 -2.20
CA ARG A 407 10.66 -10.97 -0.86
C ARG A 407 9.65 -11.27 0.25
N LEU A 408 8.36 -11.09 0.01
CA LEU A 408 7.33 -11.50 0.96
C LEU A 408 7.34 -13.02 1.14
N HIS A 409 7.46 -13.76 0.05
CA HIS A 409 7.51 -15.22 0.06
C HIS A 409 8.78 -15.73 0.76
N ASP A 410 9.95 -15.17 0.47
CA ASP A 410 11.22 -15.49 1.12
C ASP A 410 11.19 -15.22 2.62
N LEU A 411 10.62 -14.07 3.02
CA LEU A 411 10.47 -13.72 4.42
C LEU A 411 9.45 -14.63 5.12
N TYR A 412 8.43 -15.12 4.42
CA TYR A 412 7.34 -15.89 4.99
C TYR A 412 7.27 -17.33 4.45
N HIS A 413 8.43 -17.92 4.15
CA HIS A 413 8.54 -19.32 3.72
C HIS A 413 8.04 -20.28 4.83
N GLY A 414 7.43 -21.39 4.45
CA GLY A 414 6.75 -22.33 5.35
C GLY A 414 7.63 -22.98 6.43
N ASP A 415 8.96 -22.93 6.27
CA ASP A 415 9.92 -23.50 7.23
C ASP A 415 10.12 -22.62 8.48
N ILE A 416 9.63 -21.39 8.46
CA ILE A 416 9.72 -20.48 9.61
C ILE A 416 8.40 -20.55 10.38
N ASN A 417 8.45 -20.91 11.67
CA ASN A 417 7.27 -20.87 12.54
C ASN A 417 6.74 -19.43 12.69
N ARG A 418 5.71 -19.09 11.92
CA ARG A 418 5.01 -17.79 11.95
C ARG A 418 3.73 -17.86 12.77
N LYS A 419 3.22 -16.69 13.17
CA LYS A 419 1.92 -16.52 13.84
C LYS A 419 1.08 -15.51 13.08
N GLY A 420 -0.23 -15.57 13.29
CA GLY A 420 -1.16 -14.57 12.78
C GLY A 420 -1.22 -14.51 11.26
N VAL A 421 -1.36 -13.30 10.71
CA VAL A 421 -1.46 -13.03 9.26
C VAL A 421 -0.26 -13.60 8.50
N GLY A 422 0.94 -13.54 9.08
CA GLY A 422 2.13 -14.13 8.46
C GLY A 422 2.05 -15.65 8.29
N LYS A 423 1.34 -16.35 9.18
CA LYS A 423 1.09 -17.80 9.07
C LYS A 423 0.07 -18.11 7.98
N ILE A 424 -1.02 -17.33 7.91
CA ILE A 424 -2.01 -17.48 6.83
C ILE A 424 -1.33 -17.30 5.47
N PHE A 425 -0.48 -16.28 5.36
CA PHE A 425 0.25 -16.00 4.12
C PHE A 425 1.16 -17.16 3.72
N SER A 426 1.92 -17.73 4.68
CA SER A 426 2.83 -18.85 4.41
C SER A 426 2.10 -20.14 4.04
N GLU A 427 0.97 -20.44 4.69
CA GLU A 427 0.19 -21.67 4.44
C GLU A 427 -0.68 -21.59 3.18
N ASN A 428 -0.92 -20.39 2.66
CA ASN A 428 -1.72 -20.14 1.46
C ASN A 428 -0.89 -19.45 0.37
N SER A 429 0.39 -19.78 0.21
CA SER A 429 1.27 -19.08 -0.74
C SER A 429 0.74 -19.07 -2.18
N GLU A 430 0.01 -20.10 -2.62
CA GLU A 430 -0.57 -20.15 -3.97
C GLU A 430 -1.86 -19.33 -4.13
N ASN A 431 -2.62 -19.13 -3.04
CA ASN A 431 -3.93 -18.46 -3.02
C ASN A 431 -4.09 -17.57 -1.77
N SER A 432 -3.09 -16.73 -1.49
CA SER A 432 -3.02 -15.97 -0.22
C SER A 432 -4.22 -15.03 -0.03
N TYR A 433 -4.84 -14.63 -1.14
CA TYR A 433 -6.08 -13.87 -1.16
C TYR A 433 -7.27 -14.62 -0.53
N GLU A 434 -7.42 -15.91 -0.80
CA GLU A 434 -8.47 -16.75 -0.22
C GLU A 434 -8.20 -17.05 1.24
N GLY A 435 -6.92 -17.24 1.60
CA GLY A 435 -6.49 -17.41 3.00
C GLY A 435 -6.92 -16.25 3.89
N ILE A 436 -6.91 -15.01 3.39
CA ILE A 436 -7.35 -13.83 4.14
C ILE A 436 -8.89 -13.74 4.26
N LYS A 437 -9.63 -14.52 3.47
CA LYS A 437 -11.09 -14.68 3.61
C LYS A 437 -11.49 -15.94 4.39
N SER A 438 -10.52 -16.69 4.91
CA SER A 438 -10.77 -17.95 5.62
C SER A 438 -11.22 -17.76 7.06
N ASP A 439 -11.75 -18.82 7.66
CA ASP A 439 -12.08 -18.86 9.09
C ASP A 439 -10.86 -18.59 9.99
N SER A 440 -9.67 -19.03 9.56
CA SER A 440 -8.42 -18.74 10.28
C SER A 440 -8.11 -17.24 10.35
N PHE A 441 -8.51 -16.46 9.34
CA PHE A 441 -8.38 -15.01 9.39
C PHE A 441 -9.36 -14.39 10.40
N ASN A 442 -10.59 -14.90 10.46
CA ASN A 442 -11.60 -14.43 11.42
C ASN A 442 -11.13 -14.62 12.88
N ASP A 443 -10.45 -15.73 13.17
CA ASP A 443 -9.86 -15.97 14.49
C ASP A 443 -8.78 -14.93 14.83
N ILE A 444 -7.92 -14.60 13.86
CA ILE A 444 -6.88 -13.57 14.04
C ILE A 444 -7.49 -12.18 14.18
N TYR A 445 -8.50 -11.85 13.37
CA TYR A 445 -9.23 -10.59 13.48
C TYR A 445 -9.82 -10.44 14.89
N LYS A 446 -10.47 -11.49 15.39
CA LYS A 446 -11.06 -11.50 16.73
C LYS A 446 -10.00 -11.42 17.83
N GLU A 447 -8.90 -12.14 17.70
CA GLU A 447 -7.76 -12.04 18.64
C GLU A 447 -7.20 -10.61 18.70
N VAL A 448 -7.09 -9.94 17.55
CA VAL A 448 -6.64 -8.54 17.49
C VAL A 448 -7.68 -7.61 18.13
N GLU A 449 -8.96 -7.79 17.80
CA GLU A 449 -10.06 -7.00 18.37
C GLU A 449 -10.11 -7.14 19.91
N ASP A 450 -10.05 -8.37 20.42
CA ASP A 450 -10.02 -8.65 21.86
C ASP A 450 -8.80 -8.00 22.53
N LYS A 451 -7.61 -8.12 21.94
CA LYS A 451 -6.39 -7.49 22.48
C LYS A 451 -6.43 -5.97 22.45
N LEU A 452 -7.02 -5.36 21.42
CA LEU A 452 -7.22 -3.90 21.38
C LEU A 452 -8.25 -3.46 22.44
N ASN A 453 -9.36 -4.20 22.57
CA ASN A 453 -10.38 -3.96 23.59
C ASN A 453 -9.82 -4.11 25.02
N ASP A 454 -8.95 -5.09 25.23
CA ASP A 454 -8.30 -5.32 26.51
C ASP A 454 -7.26 -4.25 26.82
N ASN A 455 -6.54 -3.76 25.81
CA ASN A 455 -5.55 -2.70 25.96
C ASN A 455 -6.16 -1.29 26.15
N ARG A 456 -7.47 -1.19 26.36
CA ARG A 456 -8.10 0.08 26.70
C ARG A 456 -7.60 0.56 28.05
N LEU A 457 -7.47 1.88 28.22
CA LEU A 457 -7.29 2.58 29.51
C LEU A 457 -8.20 2.06 30.66
N GLY A 458 -9.27 1.31 30.36
CA GLY A 458 -10.05 0.54 31.34
C GLY A 458 -9.26 -0.53 32.12
N ASP A 459 -8.07 -0.94 31.68
CA ASP A 459 -7.17 -1.85 32.42
C ASP A 459 -6.51 -1.22 33.65
N LEU A 460 -6.51 0.11 33.77
CA LEU A 460 -6.23 0.78 35.05
C LEU A 460 -7.31 0.46 36.10
N TYR A 461 -8.48 -0.02 35.69
CA TYR A 461 -9.66 -0.28 36.51
C TYR A 461 -10.16 -1.73 36.48
N LYS A 462 -9.55 -2.65 35.72
CA LYS A 462 -9.94 -4.07 35.75
C LYS A 462 -9.49 -4.71 37.08
N GLU A 463 -10.46 -5.22 37.84
CA GLU A 463 -10.33 -5.86 39.17
C GLU A 463 -9.43 -7.12 39.23
N LYS A 464 -8.74 -7.49 38.16
CA LYS A 464 -7.95 -8.73 38.07
C LYS A 464 -6.50 -8.54 37.64
N ASN A 465 -5.93 -7.35 37.83
CA ASN A 465 -4.47 -7.25 37.94
C ASN A 465 -4.07 -7.74 39.35
N GLU A 466 -3.76 -9.04 39.45
CA GLU A 466 -3.11 -9.61 40.62
C GLU A 466 -1.86 -8.77 40.97
N GLY A 467 -1.94 -8.02 42.07
CA GLY A 467 -0.80 -7.33 42.66
C GLY A 467 -0.88 -5.80 42.75
N LYS A 468 -2.02 -5.22 43.16
CA LYS A 468 -2.05 -3.89 43.81
C LYS A 468 -2.95 -3.95 45.04
N TYR A 469 -2.35 -4.16 46.21
CA TYR A 469 -3.08 -4.19 47.48
C TYR A 469 -3.14 -2.80 48.10
N PHE A 470 -4.32 -2.48 48.62
CA PHE A 470 -4.65 -1.26 49.34
C PHE A 470 -4.47 -1.48 50.85
N CYS A 471 -3.90 -0.52 51.57
CA CYS A 471 -3.94 -0.47 53.04
C CYS A 471 -4.27 0.95 53.50
N ALA A 472 -5.23 1.07 54.42
CA ALA A 472 -5.59 2.31 55.08
C ALA A 472 -5.26 2.21 56.58
N ILE A 473 -4.66 3.27 57.14
CA ILE A 473 -4.51 3.41 58.60
C ILE A 473 -5.64 4.31 59.10
N VAL A 474 -6.51 3.75 59.94
CA VAL A 474 -7.59 4.49 60.60
C VAL A 474 -7.13 4.86 62.02
N LYS A 475 -7.09 6.15 62.36
CA LYS A 475 -7.06 6.58 63.76
C LYS A 475 -8.50 6.87 64.20
N PRO A 476 -8.97 6.38 65.36
CA PRO A 476 -10.40 6.34 65.62
C PRO A 476 -11.07 7.70 65.92
N GLU A 477 -10.32 8.81 66.02
CA GLU A 477 -10.86 9.97 66.76
C GLU A 477 -10.63 11.38 66.16
N ASN A 478 -10.12 11.61 64.94
CA ASN A 478 -10.23 12.95 64.32
C ASN A 478 -10.01 12.98 62.80
N LYS A 479 -10.78 13.83 62.11
CA LYS A 479 -10.85 14.06 60.65
C LYS A 479 -9.51 14.53 60.04
N ILE A 480 -8.53 13.65 59.80
CA ILE A 480 -7.51 13.74 58.72
C ILE A 480 -6.99 12.33 58.42
N VAL A 481 -7.01 11.88 57.16
CA VAL A 481 -6.24 10.70 56.71
C VAL A 481 -5.44 11.03 55.45
N THR A 482 -4.12 10.90 55.57
CA THR A 482 -3.15 10.92 54.47
C THR A 482 -3.02 9.50 53.95
N GLY A 483 -3.29 9.26 52.66
CA GLY A 483 -2.98 7.99 52.00
C GLY A 483 -1.53 7.95 51.53
N ILE A 484 -0.84 6.83 51.72
CA ILE A 484 0.54 6.61 51.25
C ILE A 484 0.55 5.37 50.34
N PHE A 485 1.18 5.49 49.16
CA PHE A 485 1.53 4.34 48.32
C PHE A 485 2.81 3.67 48.85
N LEU A 486 2.75 2.38 49.15
CA LEU A 486 3.95 1.57 49.42
C LEU A 486 4.09 0.47 48.37
N ARG A 487 5.22 0.45 47.67
CA ARG A 487 5.61 -0.62 46.75
C ARG A 487 6.38 -1.67 47.55
N PHE A 488 5.73 -2.77 47.94
CA PHE A 488 6.47 -3.90 48.52
C PHE A 488 7.04 -4.79 47.40
N HIS A 489 8.36 -4.82 47.29
CA HIS A 489 9.04 -5.88 46.56
C HIS A 489 9.16 -7.11 47.46
N ALA A 490 8.40 -8.15 47.10
CA ALA A 490 8.50 -9.53 47.56
C ALA A 490 8.25 -9.78 49.05
N LEU A 491 7.14 -10.46 49.37
CA LEU A 491 7.09 -11.49 50.43
C LEU A 491 5.87 -12.41 50.16
N LYS A 492 6.14 -13.69 49.87
CA LYS A 492 5.14 -14.75 49.85
C LYS A 492 4.86 -15.18 51.30
N ALA A 493 4.04 -14.44 52.03
CA ALA A 493 3.34 -14.95 53.21
C ALA A 493 2.28 -13.95 53.65
N ARG A 494 1.09 -14.48 53.92
CA ARG A 494 -0.08 -13.77 54.42
C ARG A 494 0.19 -13.32 55.85
N GLU A 495 0.30 -12.01 56.09
CA GLU A 495 -0.04 -11.35 57.34
C GLU A 495 0.05 -9.83 57.15
N PHE A 496 -1.03 -9.11 57.50
CA PHE A 496 -1.04 -7.66 57.53
C PHE A 496 -0.37 -7.21 58.84
N ILE A 497 0.77 -6.52 58.76
CA ILE A 497 1.38 -5.87 59.93
C ILE A 497 0.83 -4.45 60.01
N PHE A 498 -0.02 -4.20 61.00
CA PHE A 498 -0.51 -2.86 61.32
C PHE A 498 0.50 -2.16 62.23
N TYR A 499 1.07 -1.04 61.78
CA TYR A 499 1.87 -0.18 62.64
C TYR A 499 0.96 0.84 63.32
N LYS A 500 0.81 0.73 64.65
CA LYS A 500 0.23 1.80 65.47
C LYS A 500 1.32 2.84 65.69
N THR A 501 1.35 3.90 64.90
CA THR A 501 2.36 4.97 65.06
C THR A 501 1.90 5.97 66.12
N GLU A 502 2.66 6.04 67.21
CA GLU A 502 2.71 7.21 68.08
C GLU A 502 3.27 8.40 67.29
N ALA A 503 2.80 9.61 67.63
CA ALA A 503 2.98 10.84 66.85
C ALA A 503 4.44 11.21 66.49
N ASN A 504 5.44 10.61 67.17
CA ASN A 504 6.84 11.01 67.05
C ASN A 504 7.68 10.26 66.01
N LYS A 505 7.09 9.39 65.15
CA LYS A 505 7.82 8.75 64.02
C LYS A 505 7.41 9.25 62.62
N GLU A 506 6.54 10.25 62.54
CA GLU A 506 6.00 10.75 61.27
C GLU A 506 7.06 11.44 60.38
N GLN A 507 8.06 12.10 60.99
CA GLN A 507 9.14 12.78 60.27
C GLN A 507 10.16 11.80 59.67
N GLU A 508 10.39 10.65 60.29
CA GLU A 508 11.27 9.59 59.76
C GLU A 508 10.65 8.95 58.52
N ILE A 509 9.34 8.69 58.55
CA ILE A 509 8.59 8.13 57.42
C ILE A 509 8.49 9.16 56.28
N LYS A 510 8.23 10.44 56.57
CA LYS A 510 8.26 11.51 55.55
C LYS A 510 9.63 11.67 54.87
N LYS A 511 10.74 11.46 55.60
CA LYS A 511 12.09 11.46 55.02
C LYS A 511 12.33 10.32 54.04
N ILE A 512 11.80 9.12 54.34
CA ILE A 512 11.88 7.95 53.45
C ILE A 512 10.99 8.14 52.20
N LEU A 513 9.83 8.80 52.35
CA LEU A 513 8.89 9.06 51.25
C LEU A 513 9.38 10.12 50.24
N LEU A 514 10.10 11.14 50.72
CA LEU A 514 10.72 12.16 49.86
C LEU A 514 11.91 11.63 49.05
N SER A 515 12.58 10.56 49.51
CA SER A 515 13.69 9.94 48.77
C SER A 515 13.25 9.07 47.59
N GLU A 516 11.96 8.74 47.45
CA GLU A 516 11.47 7.78 46.43
C GLU A 516 10.51 8.37 45.39
N ASN A 517 10.36 9.71 45.31
CA ASN A 517 9.50 10.40 44.33
C ASN A 517 8.04 9.86 44.25
N LEU A 518 7.37 9.76 45.40
CA LEU A 518 5.98 9.30 45.49
C LEU A 518 4.97 10.46 45.41
N VAL A 519 3.90 10.29 44.63
CA VAL A 519 2.77 11.25 44.53
C VAL A 519 1.79 11.00 45.68
N THR A 520 1.35 12.06 46.36
CA THR A 520 0.36 12.02 47.46
C THR A 520 -0.92 12.75 47.08
N PHE A 521 -2.08 12.21 47.49
CA PHE A 521 -3.38 12.88 47.34
C PHE A 521 -4.13 12.90 48.68
N LYS A 522 -4.94 13.95 48.88
CA LYS A 522 -5.82 14.14 50.04
C LYS A 522 -7.27 13.96 49.59
N ILE A 523 -8.04 13.13 50.27
CA ILE A 523 -9.49 13.02 50.07
C ILE A 523 -10.18 13.73 51.24
N ILE A 524 -11.14 14.59 50.95
CA ILE A 524 -11.99 15.27 51.94
C ILE A 524 -13.41 14.72 51.73
N GLU A 525 -13.99 14.09 52.75
CA GLU A 525 -15.41 13.75 52.75
C GLU A 525 -16.23 15.02 52.95
N ASN A 526 -17.18 15.27 52.04
CA ASN A 526 -18.30 16.16 52.32
C ASN A 526 -19.44 15.30 52.88
N GLU A 527 -19.83 15.59 54.12
CA GLU A 527 -21.01 15.06 54.77
C GLU A 527 -22.24 15.65 54.07
N ASP A 528 -22.73 14.98 53.02
CA ASP A 528 -24.15 14.71 52.80
C ASP A 528 -24.39 14.02 51.44
N LYS A 529 -25.31 13.05 51.46
CA LYS A 529 -25.57 12.04 50.42
C LYS A 529 -26.26 12.61 49.17
N GLU A 530 -25.70 12.35 47.98
CA GLU A 530 -26.26 11.48 46.94
C GLU A 530 -25.30 11.49 45.73
N ILE A 531 -24.93 10.29 45.24
CA ILE A 531 -23.98 10.13 44.13
C ILE A 531 -24.66 10.55 42.83
N LEU A 532 -24.53 11.83 42.49
CA LEU A 532 -24.60 12.34 41.14
C LEU A 532 -23.18 12.74 40.75
N HIS A 533 -22.58 11.97 39.84
CA HIS A 533 -21.28 12.31 39.28
C HIS A 533 -21.38 13.64 38.52
N LYS A 534 -21.00 14.72 39.20
CA LYS A 534 -20.64 15.99 38.60
C LYS A 534 -19.50 16.56 39.42
N PHE A 535 -18.35 16.75 38.79
CA PHE A 535 -17.28 17.52 39.41
C PHE A 535 -16.76 18.54 38.41
N ASP A 536 -17.15 19.80 38.70
CA ASP A 536 -16.48 21.02 38.29
C ASP A 536 -15.11 21.09 38.99
N PHE A 537 -14.12 21.61 38.27
CA PHE A 537 -12.75 21.80 38.75
C PHE A 537 -12.61 23.10 39.56
N MET A 538 -11.88 23.02 40.67
CA MET A 538 -11.04 24.10 41.18
C MET A 538 -9.59 23.64 41.22
#